data_AF-A0A968QDZ1-F1
#
_entry.id   AF-A0A968QDZ1-F1
#
_cell.length_a   1.000
_cell.length_b   1.000
_cell.length_c   1.000
_cell.angle_alpha   90.00
_cell.angle_beta   90.00
_cell.angle_gamma   90.00
#
_symmetry.space_group_name_H-M   'P 1'
#
loop_
_entity.id
_entity.type
_entity.pdbx_description
1 polymer ?
#
loop_
_entity_poly.entity_id
_entity_poly.type
_entity_poly.pdbx_seq_one_letter_code
_entity_poly.pdbx_strand_id
1 'polypeptide(L)'
;MAILLLLLLLTLAYTFVSVSITRFQGDLISALTKLDRERFMKTIWMFLGVLLFYVPVTASSQYLQFRLSNFWRRWMTADFIDRYLGDRVFYRLGNFNPEVDNPDQRIAEDVKSFTQESLSFLLIIFNAFFQVIGFTALIWNIPPTITVF
;
A
#
# COMPACT_ATOMS: atom_id res chain seq x y z
N MET A 1 -17.24 -4.65 -1.48
CA MET A 1 -16.52 -5.02 -2.72
C MET A 1 -16.02 -3.82 -3.52
N ALA A 2 -16.86 -2.82 -3.87
CA ALA A 2 -16.42 -1.67 -4.66
C ALA A 2 -15.23 -0.88 -4.06
N ILE A 3 -15.19 -0.66 -2.74
CA ILE A 3 -14.09 0.04 -2.04
C ILE A 3 -12.76 -0.73 -2.18
N LEU A 4 -12.79 -2.06 -2.09
CA LEU A 4 -11.60 -2.89 -2.24
C LEU A 4 -11.06 -2.83 -3.67
N LEU A 5 -11.93 -2.93 -4.67
CA LEU A 5 -11.53 -2.81 -6.08
C LEU A 5 -10.92 -1.43 -6.37
N LEU A 6 -11.55 -0.35 -5.88
CA LEU A 6 -11.02 1.00 -6.01
C LEU A 6 -9.65 1.14 -5.33
N LEU A 7 -9.48 0.55 -4.15
CA LEU A 7 -8.21 0.55 -3.43
C LEU A 7 -7.10 -0.19 -4.20
N LEU A 8 -7.42 -1.35 -4.80
CA LEU A 8 -6.46 -2.09 -5.63
C LEU A 8 -6.08 -1.30 -6.90
N LEU A 9 -7.05 -0.65 -7.56
CA LEU A 9 -6.80 0.21 -8.71
C LEU A 9 -5.92 1.42 -8.35
N LEU A 10 -6.17 2.06 -7.22
CA LEU A 10 -5.35 3.17 -6.73
C LEU A 10 -3.94 2.73 -6.32
N THR A 11 -3.82 1.54 -5.74
CA THR A 11 -2.51 0.97 -5.40
C THR A 11 -1.71 0.65 -6.66
N LEU A 12 -2.36 0.15 -7.71
CA LEU A 12 -1.74 -0.04 -9.02
C LEU A 12 -1.29 1.28 -9.64
N ALA A 13 -2.14 2.31 -9.62
CA ALA A 13 -1.81 3.65 -10.09
C ALA A 13 -0.63 4.23 -9.30
N TYR A 14 -0.62 4.07 -7.98
CA TYR A 14 0.50 4.44 -7.12
C TYR A 14 1.80 3.76 -7.55
N THR A 15 1.79 2.44 -7.78
CA THR A 15 2.99 1.72 -8.25
C THR A 15 3.48 2.25 -9.59
N PHE A 16 2.57 2.47 -10.54
CA PHE A 16 2.92 3.01 -11.86
C PHE A 16 3.57 4.40 -11.76
N VAL A 17 3.02 5.28 -10.92
CA VAL A 17 3.59 6.61 -10.69
C VAL A 17 4.95 6.51 -9.98
N SER A 18 5.09 5.61 -9.00
CA SER A 18 6.36 5.37 -8.28
C SER A 18 7.47 4.92 -9.24
N VAL A 19 7.20 3.94 -10.11
CA VAL A 19 8.14 3.48 -11.15
C VAL A 19 8.48 4.62 -12.12
N SER A 20 7.50 5.44 -12.49
CA SER A 20 7.71 6.61 -13.36
C SER A 20 8.63 7.65 -12.70
N ILE A 21 8.46 7.92 -11.40
CA ILE A 21 9.34 8.80 -10.62
C ILE A 21 10.78 8.30 -10.68
N THR A 22 11.01 7.00 -10.47
CA THR A 22 12.37 6.44 -10.55
C THR A 22 12.98 6.59 -11.94
N ARG A 23 12.19 6.40 -13.00
CA ARG A 23 12.64 6.65 -14.37
C ARG A 23 13.07 8.10 -14.58
N PHE A 24 12.24 9.06 -14.16
CA PHE A 24 12.55 10.49 -14.31
C PHE A 24 13.78 10.91 -13.49
N GLN A 25 13.99 10.32 -12.31
CA GLN A 25 15.21 10.53 -11.53
C GLN A 25 16.46 10.07 -12.31
N GLY A 26 16.38 8.90 -12.96
CA GLY A 26 17.46 8.42 -13.83
C GLY A 26 17.73 9.35 -15.02
N ASP A 27 16.69 9.84 -15.68
CA ASP A 27 16.80 10.80 -16.79
C ASP A 27 17.39 12.15 -16.35
N LEU A 28 17.03 12.62 -15.16
CA LEU A 28 17.53 13.86 -14.57
C LEU A 28 19.04 13.75 -14.27
N ILE A 29 19.47 12.65 -13.66
CA ILE A 29 20.90 12.36 -13.41
C ILE A 29 21.64 12.26 -14.74
N SER A 30 21.09 11.55 -15.74
CA SER A 30 21.72 11.41 -17.06
C SER A 30 21.91 12.75 -17.76
N ALA A 31 20.91 13.64 -17.70
CA ALA A 31 20.98 14.98 -18.27
C ALA A 31 22.01 15.86 -17.56
N LEU A 32 22.09 15.80 -16.23
CA LEU A 32 23.11 16.50 -15.43
C LEU A 32 24.53 16.06 -15.81
N THR A 33 24.78 14.75 -15.87
CA THR A 33 26.10 14.20 -16.22
C THR A 33 26.54 14.59 -17.63
N LYS A 34 25.59 14.69 -18.56
CA LYS A 34 25.85 15.10 -19.95
C LYS A 34 25.84 16.62 -20.16
N LEU A 35 25.61 17.41 -19.12
CA LEU A 35 25.48 18.87 -19.18
C LEU A 35 24.41 19.33 -20.21
N ASP A 36 23.38 18.50 -20.44
CA ASP A 36 22.31 18.77 -21.39
C ASP A 36 21.20 19.60 -20.74
N ARG A 37 21.31 20.92 -20.90
CA ARG A 37 20.39 21.90 -20.29
C ARG A 37 18.95 21.74 -20.78
N GLU A 38 18.74 21.44 -22.06
CA GLU A 38 17.41 21.33 -22.64
C GLU A 38 16.69 20.10 -22.09
N ARG A 39 17.35 18.94 -22.11
CA ARG A 39 16.82 17.70 -21.54
C ARG A 39 16.58 17.83 -20.03
N PHE A 40 17.47 18.51 -19.31
CA PHE A 40 17.30 18.75 -17.87
C PHE A 40 16.04 19.56 -17.57
N MET A 41 15.83 20.69 -18.26
CA MET A 41 14.64 21.52 -18.04
C MET A 41 13.35 20.81 -18.42
N LYS A 42 13.36 20.04 -19.51
CA LYS A 42 12.22 19.21 -19.91
C LYS A 42 11.87 18.19 -18.81
N THR A 43 12.88 17.51 -18.25
CA THR A 43 12.68 16.50 -17.19
C THR A 43 12.12 17.12 -15.92
N ILE A 44 12.52 18.35 -15.54
CA ILE A 44 11.93 19.06 -14.39
C ILE A 44 10.43 19.27 -14.57
N TRP A 45 9.99 19.78 -15.73
CA TRP A 45 8.57 20.02 -15.97
C TRP A 45 7.75 18.73 -15.97
N MET A 46 8.29 17.66 -16.56
CA MET A 46 7.66 16.34 -16.51
C MET A 46 7.57 15.81 -15.06
N PHE A 47 8.62 15.98 -14.27
CA PHE A 47 8.65 15.57 -12.87
C PHE A 47 7.62 16.32 -12.02
N LEU A 48 7.47 17.63 -12.20
CA LEU A 48 6.43 18.43 -11.53
C LEU A 48 5.02 17.95 -11.89
N GLY A 49 4.78 17.64 -13.17
CA GLY A 49 3.52 17.05 -13.61
C GLY A 49 3.22 15.72 -12.92
N VAL A 50 4.23 14.84 -12.79
CA VAL A 50 4.08 13.56 -12.10
C VAL A 50 3.79 13.74 -10.61
N LEU A 51 4.44 14.69 -9.93
CA LEU A 51 4.16 14.98 -8.53
C LEU A 51 2.72 15.45 -8.30
N LEU A 52 2.17 16.24 -9.23
CA LEU A 52 0.78 16.69 -9.18
C LEU A 52 -0.21 15.52 -9.16
N PHE A 53 0.09 14.42 -9.87
CA PHE A 53 -0.72 13.20 -9.85
C PHE A 53 -0.36 12.27 -8.69
N TYR A 54 0.91 12.21 -8.30
CA TYR A 54 1.38 11.33 -7.23
C TYR A 54 0.69 11.63 -5.91
N VAL A 55 0.61 12.90 -5.52
CA VAL A 55 0.09 13.33 -4.21
C VAL A 55 -1.38 12.93 -4.01
N PRO A 56 -2.32 13.23 -4.94
CA PRO A 56 -3.71 12.79 -4.81
C PRO A 56 -3.87 11.27 -4.81
N VAL A 57 -3.11 10.55 -5.64
CA VAL A 57 -3.21 9.09 -5.74
C VAL A 57 -2.76 8.43 -4.43
N THR A 58 -1.62 8.84 -3.88
CA THR A 58 -1.12 8.27 -2.61
C THR A 58 -2.07 8.60 -1.45
N ALA A 59 -2.51 9.86 -1.35
CA ALA A 59 -3.44 10.28 -0.29
C ALA A 59 -4.77 9.53 -0.37
N SER A 60 -5.32 9.35 -1.58
CA SER A 60 -6.58 8.61 -1.80
C SER A 60 -6.45 7.13 -1.47
N SER A 61 -5.34 6.50 -1.87
CA SER A 61 -5.06 5.09 -1.57
C SER A 61 -4.96 4.86 -0.07
N GLN A 62 -4.16 5.68 0.64
CA GLN A 62 -4.02 5.61 2.10
C GLN A 62 -5.37 5.83 2.81
N TYR A 63 -6.12 6.84 2.38
CA TYR A 63 -7.44 7.12 2.95
C TYR A 63 -8.40 5.93 2.78
N LEU A 64 -8.47 5.33 1.59
CA LEU A 64 -9.32 4.17 1.34
C LEU A 64 -8.87 2.94 2.13
N GLN A 65 -7.57 2.73 2.31
CA GLN A 65 -7.04 1.67 3.16
C GLN A 65 -7.55 1.84 4.61
N PHE A 66 -7.42 3.04 5.19
CA PHE A 66 -7.92 3.32 6.54
C PHE A 66 -9.43 3.18 6.64
N ARG A 67 -10.18 3.65 5.64
CA ARG A 67 -11.64 3.54 5.59
C ARG A 67 -12.09 2.08 5.53
N LEU A 68 -11.46 1.26 4.70
CA LEU A 68 -11.79 -0.16 4.55
C LEU A 68 -11.43 -0.95 5.81
N SER A 69 -10.24 -0.72 6.37
CA SER A 69 -9.82 -1.34 7.63
C SER A 69 -10.79 -1.02 8.76
N ASN A 70 -11.21 0.24 8.90
CA ASN A 70 -12.20 0.62 9.92
C ASN A 70 -13.58 0.01 9.70
N PHE A 71 -14.05 -0.07 8.45
CA PHE A 71 -15.31 -0.73 8.13
C PHE A 71 -15.26 -2.22 8.52
N TRP A 72 -14.18 -2.89 8.15
CA TRP A 72 -13.95 -4.29 8.48
C TRP A 72 -13.85 -4.52 9.98
N ARG A 73 -13.12 -3.65 10.70
CA ARG A 73 -13.01 -3.66 12.15
C ARG A 73 -14.37 -3.55 12.82
N ARG A 74 -15.20 -2.59 12.41
CA ARG A 74 -16.56 -2.42 12.97
C ARG A 74 -17.41 -3.68 12.80
N TRP A 75 -17.37 -4.27 11.61
CA TRP A 75 -18.13 -5.50 11.33
C TRP A 75 -17.63 -6.68 12.18
N MET A 76 -16.31 -6.88 12.23
CA MET A 76 -15.69 -7.98 12.98
C MET A 76 -15.92 -7.82 14.48
N THR A 77 -15.70 -6.64 15.04
CA THR A 77 -15.96 -6.35 16.46
C THR A 77 -17.43 -6.59 16.81
N ALA A 78 -18.39 -6.22 15.96
CA ALA A 78 -19.80 -6.49 16.21
C ALA A 78 -20.10 -8.01 16.26
N ASP A 79 -19.61 -8.78 15.28
CA ASP A 79 -19.77 -10.25 15.27
C ASP A 79 -19.13 -10.93 16.50
N PHE A 80 -17.94 -10.49 16.90
CA PHE A 80 -17.29 -11.02 18.11
C PHE A 80 -18.04 -10.66 19.39
N ILE A 81 -18.53 -9.42 19.52
CA ILE A 81 -19.30 -8.98 20.70
C ILE A 81 -20.61 -9.76 20.79
N ASP A 82 -21.34 -9.93 19.69
CA ASP A 82 -22.62 -10.65 19.67
C ASP A 82 -22.42 -12.11 20.13
N ARG A 83 -21.36 -12.77 19.67
CA ARG A 83 -21.00 -14.13 20.11
C ARG A 83 -20.52 -14.20 21.55
N TYR A 84 -19.79 -13.19 22.00
CA TYR A 84 -19.22 -13.13 23.34
C TYR A 84 -20.30 -12.91 24.41
N LEU A 85 -21.31 -12.09 24.11
CA LEU A 85 -22.45 -11.83 24.98
C LEU A 85 -23.55 -12.90 24.84
N GLY A 86 -23.60 -13.62 23.72
CA GLY A 86 -24.50 -14.75 23.50
C GLY A 86 -24.20 -15.95 24.42
N ASP A 87 -25.24 -16.74 24.72
CA ASP A 87 -25.15 -18.06 25.38
C ASP A 87 -24.26 -18.12 26.63
N ARG A 88 -24.22 -17.05 27.44
CA ARG A 88 -23.34 -16.92 28.63
C ARG A 88 -21.87 -17.22 28.33
N VAL A 89 -21.41 -17.03 27.09
CA VAL A 89 -20.04 -17.29 26.63
C VAL A 89 -19.04 -16.46 27.44
N PHE A 90 -19.37 -15.20 27.76
CA PHE A 90 -18.64 -14.36 28.71
C PHE A 90 -18.26 -15.11 30.00
N TYR A 91 -19.24 -15.72 30.68
CA TYR A 91 -19.03 -16.45 31.93
C TYR A 91 -18.25 -17.74 31.72
N ARG A 92 -18.47 -18.43 30.59
CA ARG A 92 -17.78 -19.68 30.27
C ARG A 92 -16.29 -19.47 30.00
N LEU A 93 -15.95 -18.43 29.24
CA LEU A 93 -14.57 -18.07 28.96
C LEU A 93 -13.84 -17.60 30.22
N GLY A 94 -14.46 -16.71 31.01
CA GLY A 94 -13.82 -16.16 32.21
C GLY A 94 -13.57 -17.18 33.33
N ASN A 95 -14.46 -18.18 33.49
CA ASN A 95 -14.36 -19.14 34.61
C ASN A 95 -13.85 -20.53 34.22
N PHE A 96 -13.98 -20.95 32.96
CA PHE A 96 -13.76 -22.35 32.57
C PHE A 96 -12.77 -22.54 31.42
N ASN A 97 -12.24 -21.47 30.82
CA ASN A 97 -11.23 -21.56 29.77
C ASN A 97 -10.01 -20.67 30.05
N PRO A 98 -8.99 -21.18 30.78
CA PRO A 98 -7.79 -20.43 31.11
C PRO A 98 -6.86 -20.16 29.92
N GLU A 99 -7.11 -20.75 28.74
CA GLU A 99 -6.27 -20.53 27.55
C GLU A 99 -6.54 -19.16 26.89
N VAL A 100 -7.71 -18.57 27.15
CA VAL A 100 -8.13 -17.28 26.58
C VAL A 100 -8.18 -16.23 27.69
N ASP A 101 -7.03 -15.64 27.97
CA ASP A 101 -6.92 -14.50 28.88
C ASP A 101 -7.43 -13.20 28.22
N ASN A 102 -8.03 -12.32 29.03
CA ASN A 102 -8.56 -11.00 28.67
C ASN A 102 -9.30 -10.97 27.31
N PRO A 103 -10.40 -11.74 27.15
CA PRO A 103 -11.13 -11.86 25.89
C PRO A 103 -11.65 -10.53 25.36
N ASP A 104 -12.00 -9.59 26.23
CA ASP A 104 -12.38 -8.22 25.91
C ASP A 104 -11.22 -7.43 25.28
N GLN A 105 -10.03 -7.51 25.87
CA GLN A 105 -8.82 -6.91 25.32
C GLN A 105 -8.49 -7.51 23.96
N ARG A 106 -8.57 -8.84 23.81
CA ARG A 106 -8.35 -9.52 22.53
C ARG A 106 -9.33 -9.06 21.45
N ILE A 107 -10.62 -8.96 21.76
CA ILE A 107 -11.62 -8.44 20.81
C ILE A 107 -11.32 -6.99 20.40
N ALA A 108 -10.76 -6.16 21.30
CA ALA A 108 -10.44 -4.77 20.99
C ALA A 108 -9.14 -4.62 20.18
N GLU A 109 -8.04 -5.22 20.63
CA GLU A 109 -6.69 -5.03 20.08
C GLU A 109 -6.38 -5.99 18.93
N ASP A 110 -6.75 -7.27 19.04
CA ASP A 110 -6.41 -8.26 18.01
C ASP A 110 -7.25 -8.03 16.76
N VAL A 111 -8.54 -7.71 16.90
CA VAL A 111 -9.41 -7.37 15.74
C VAL A 111 -8.91 -6.11 15.02
N LYS A 112 -8.47 -5.10 15.77
CA LYS A 112 -7.86 -3.90 15.20
C LYS A 112 -6.58 -4.24 14.43
N SER A 113 -5.65 -4.95 15.07
CA SER A 113 -4.38 -5.34 14.47
C SER A 113 -4.59 -6.22 13.25
N PHE A 114 -5.45 -7.23 13.35
CA PHE A 114 -5.77 -8.15 12.26
C PHE A 114 -6.32 -7.41 11.03
N THR A 115 -7.28 -6.51 11.22
CA THR A 115 -7.91 -5.78 10.10
C THR A 115 -7.02 -4.71 9.49
N GLN A 116 -6.06 -4.16 10.23
CA GLN A 116 -5.07 -3.20 9.73
C GLN A 116 -3.92 -3.90 9.02
N GLU A 117 -3.29 -4.86 9.68
CA GLU A 117 -2.11 -5.55 9.19
C GLU A 117 -2.43 -6.45 8.01
N SER A 118 -3.55 -7.19 8.03
CA SER A 118 -3.94 -8.04 6.89
C SER A 118 -4.12 -7.22 5.61
N LEU A 119 -4.73 -6.03 5.73
CA LEU A 119 -4.92 -5.15 4.59
C LEU A 119 -3.59 -4.53 4.15
N SER A 120 -2.73 -4.15 5.09
CA SER A 120 -1.37 -3.66 4.82
C SER A 120 -0.54 -4.70 4.06
N PHE A 121 -0.49 -5.94 4.54
CA PHE A 121 0.23 -7.04 3.88
C PHE A 121 -0.30 -7.33 2.49
N LEU A 122 -1.62 -7.36 2.29
CA LEU A 122 -2.24 -7.52 0.97
C LEU A 122 -1.72 -6.45 0.00
N LEU A 123 -1.72 -5.18 0.42
CA LEU A 123 -1.27 -4.08 -0.42
C LEU A 123 0.23 -4.11 -0.66
N ILE A 124 1.05 -4.48 0.33
CA ILE A 124 2.51 -4.63 0.18
C ILE A 124 2.83 -5.71 -0.87
N ILE A 125 2.23 -6.90 -0.75
CA ILE A 125 2.46 -8.01 -1.69
C ILE A 125 1.99 -7.62 -3.10
N PHE A 126 0.80 -7.03 -3.19
CA PHE A 126 0.26 -6.54 -4.46
C PHE A 126 1.19 -5.49 -5.09
N ASN A 127 1.65 -4.53 -4.30
CA ASN A 127 2.56 -3.49 -4.77
C ASN A 127 3.90 -4.08 -5.24
N ALA A 128 4.50 -4.96 -4.45
CA ALA A 128 5.78 -5.61 -4.73
C ALA A 128 5.74 -6.37 -6.06
N PHE A 129 4.65 -7.08 -6.34
CA PHE A 129 4.46 -7.78 -7.61
C PHE A 129 4.60 -6.83 -8.82
N PHE A 130 3.89 -5.70 -8.80
CA PHE A 130 3.95 -4.71 -9.88
C PHE A 130 5.28 -3.93 -9.91
N GLN A 131 5.90 -3.70 -8.75
CA GLN A 131 7.22 -3.07 -8.70
C GLN A 131 8.27 -3.93 -9.39
N VAL A 132 8.30 -5.24 -9.13
CA VAL A 132 9.24 -6.15 -9.79
C VAL A 132 9.08 -6.05 -11.31
N ILE A 133 7.86 -6.14 -11.82
CA ILE A 133 7.57 -6.00 -13.25
C ILE A 133 8.04 -4.64 -13.79
N GLY A 134 7.72 -3.55 -13.08
CA GLY A 134 8.09 -2.19 -13.46
C GLY A 134 9.61 -1.99 -13.51
N PHE A 135 10.34 -2.42 -12.49
CA PHE A 135 11.80 -2.30 -12.44
C PHE A 135 12.50 -3.20 -13.46
N THR A 136 12.03 -4.43 -13.65
CA THR A 136 12.54 -5.29 -14.73
C THR A 136 12.37 -4.62 -16.09
N ALA A 137 11.21 -4.03 -16.36
CA ALA A 137 10.98 -3.28 -17.59
C ALA A 137 11.89 -2.06 -17.71
N LEU A 138 12.10 -1.29 -16.63
CA LEU A 138 13.00 -0.14 -16.65
C LEU A 138 14.44 -0.54 -17.02
N ILE A 139 14.97 -1.61 -16.41
CA ILE A 139 16.33 -2.09 -16.68
C ILE A 139 16.49 -2.56 -18.13
N TRP A 140 15.50 -3.28 -18.66
CA TRP A 140 15.55 -3.79 -20.04
C TRP A 140 15.62 -2.67 -21.10
N ASN A 141 15.09 -1.49 -20.77
CA ASN A 141 15.10 -0.33 -21.66
C ASN A 141 16.38 0.50 -21.56
N ILE A 142 17.32 0.15 -20.67
CA ILE A 142 18.63 0.80 -20.61
C ILE A 142 19.50 0.18 -21.72
N PRO A 143 19.99 0.97 -22.70
CA PRO A 143 20.88 0.44 -23.74
C PRO A 143 22.13 -0.16 -23.08
N PRO A 144 22.63 -1.32 -23.53
CA PRO A 144 23.91 -1.80 -23.06
C PRO A 144 24.97 -0.76 -23.47
N THR A 145 25.52 -0.05 -22.48
CA THR A 145 26.69 0.79 -22.70
C THR A 145 27.85 -0.15 -22.93
N ILE A 146 28.06 -0.59 -24.17
CA ILE A 146 29.28 -1.28 -24.56
C ILE A 146 30.36 -0.20 -24.62
N THR A 147 30.96 0.12 -23.47
CA THR A 147 32.24 0.82 -23.45
C THR A 147 33.30 -0.18 -23.89
N VAL A 148 33.45 -0.32 -25.21
CA VAL A 148 34.68 -0.90 -25.78
C VAL A 148 35.74 0.17 -25.57
N PHE A 149 36.59 -0.05 -24.56
CA PHE A 149 37.89 0.59 -24.47
C PHE A 149 38.87 -0.15 -25.39
#